data_AF-A0A7T4UNM2-F1
#
_entry.id   AF-A0A7T4UNM2-F1
#
_cell.length_a   1.000
_cell.length_b   1.000
_cell.length_c   1.000
_cell.angle_alpha   90.00
_cell.angle_beta   90.00
_cell.angle_gamma   90.00
#
_symmetry.space_group_name_H-M   'P 1'
#
loop_
_entity.id
_entity.type
_entity.pdbx_description
1 polymer ?
#
loop_
_entity_poly.entity_id
_entity_poly.type
_entity_poly.pdbx_seq_one_letter_code
_entity_poly.pdbx_strand_id
1 'polypeptide(L)'
;MADRKHIPTETKLRLFSEAAGHCQRPDCLQPLFPAEMGGDKHIAEMAHVISHGETGPRYEERPAGEFEVDSFENLILLCPTCHTIIDKDPDGYSPSFTTIFLDVVVMQSMR
;
A
#
# COMPACT_ATOMS: atom_id res chain seq x y z
N MET A 1 4.62 21.66 5.42
CA MET A 1 3.98 20.33 5.54
C MET A 1 2.97 20.27 4.41
N ALA A 2 3.14 19.36 3.45
CA ALA A 2 2.20 19.23 2.35
C ALA A 2 0.80 18.95 2.94
N ASP A 3 -0.21 19.64 2.42
CA ASP A 3 -1.59 19.44 2.84
C ASP A 3 -1.95 17.98 2.54
N ARG A 4 -2.10 17.16 3.59
CA ARG A 4 -2.42 15.74 3.42
C ARG A 4 -3.85 15.66 2.92
N LYS A 5 -4.02 15.59 1.60
CA LYS A 5 -5.32 15.36 0.98
C LYS A 5 -5.92 14.08 1.56
N HIS A 6 -7.20 14.18 1.89
CA HIS A 6 -7.97 13.07 2.43
C HIS A 6 -8.19 12.03 1.32
N ILE A 7 -7.68 10.81 1.50
CA ILE A 7 -7.98 9.68 0.61
C ILE A 7 -9.50 9.43 0.64
N PRO A 8 -10.21 9.45 -0.51
CA PRO A 8 -11.65 9.22 -0.58
C PRO A 8 -12.09 7.88 0.02
N THR A 9 -13.30 7.83 0.58
CA THR A 9 -13.82 6.60 1.20
C THR A 9 -13.96 5.45 0.20
N GLU A 10 -14.32 5.73 -1.05
CA GLU A 10 -14.40 4.73 -2.13
C GLU A 10 -13.04 4.06 -2.38
N THR A 11 -11.95 4.84 -2.42
CA THR A 11 -10.58 4.34 -2.58
C THR A 11 -10.20 3.43 -1.41
N LYS A 12 -10.52 3.85 -0.17
CA LYS A 12 -10.29 3.03 1.03
C LYS A 12 -11.03 1.70 0.95
N LEU A 13 -12.33 1.74 0.63
CA LEU A 13 -13.15 0.52 0.53
C LEU A 13 -12.60 -0.44 -0.52
N ARG A 14 -12.17 0.08 -1.68
CA ARG A 14 -11.55 -0.74 -2.73
C ARG A 14 -10.25 -1.37 -2.26
N LEU A 15 -9.34 -0.59 -1.64
CA LEU A 15 -8.06 -1.09 -1.12
C LEU A 15 -8.25 -2.22 -0.10
N PHE A 16 -9.14 -2.02 0.88
CA PHE A 16 -9.41 -3.05 1.89
C PHE A 16 -10.08 -4.30 1.30
N SER A 17 -10.94 -4.14 0.29
CA SER A 17 -11.59 -5.27 -0.38
C SER A 17 -10.57 -6.13 -1.15
N GLU A 18 -9.68 -5.49 -1.91
CA GLU A 18 -8.64 -6.17 -2.71
C GLU A 18 -7.56 -6.83 -1.83
N ALA A 19 -7.29 -6.25 -0.65
CA ALA A 19 -6.37 -6.83 0.32
C ALA A 19 -6.91 -8.08 1.01
N ALA A 20 -8.23 -8.33 0.94
CA ALA A 20 -8.90 -9.46 1.60
C ALA A 20 -8.50 -9.62 3.09
N GLY A 21 -8.28 -8.51 3.79
CA GLY A 21 -7.86 -8.50 5.19
C GLY A 21 -6.40 -8.88 5.47
N HIS A 22 -5.53 -8.96 4.46
CA HIS A 22 -4.12 -9.35 4.61
C HIS A 22 -3.16 -8.29 4.06
N CYS A 23 -1.96 -8.23 4.63
CA CYS A 23 -0.88 -7.40 4.12
C CYS A 23 -0.58 -7.75 2.65
N GLN A 24 -0.54 -6.75 1.77
CA GLN A 24 -0.39 -6.98 0.33
C GLN A 24 1.06 -7.24 -0.11
N ARG A 25 2.03 -7.26 0.83
CA ARG A 25 3.37 -7.78 0.54
C ARG A 25 3.30 -9.32 0.47
N PRO A 26 3.67 -9.97 -0.65
CA PRO A 26 3.43 -11.41 -0.86
C PRO A 26 4.12 -12.33 0.13
N ASP A 27 5.29 -11.93 0.63
CA ASP A 27 6.03 -12.75 1.61
C ASP A 27 5.54 -12.53 3.06
N CYS A 28 4.58 -11.63 3.27
CA CYS A 28 4.06 -11.31 4.59
C CYS A 28 2.71 -11.96 4.84
N LEU A 29 1.68 -11.59 4.06
CA LEU A 29 0.29 -12.06 4.22
C LEU A 29 -0.22 -12.00 5.68
N GLN A 30 0.33 -11.11 6.50
CA GLN A 30 -0.10 -11.00 7.90
C GLN A 30 -1.54 -10.48 7.93
N PRO A 31 -2.43 -11.05 8.78
CA PRO A 31 -3.76 -10.52 8.99
C PRO A 31 -3.72 -9.05 9.42
N LEU A 32 -4.50 -8.23 8.74
CA LEU A 32 -4.64 -6.81 9.05
C LEU A 32 -5.67 -6.54 10.14
N PHE A 33 -6.48 -7.53 10.51
CA PHE A 33 -7.46 -7.50 11.60
C PHE A 33 -7.09 -8.53 12.66
N PRO A 34 -6.16 -8.22 13.58
CA PRO A 34 -5.66 -9.20 14.53
C PRO A 34 -6.74 -9.62 15.54
N ALA A 35 -6.81 -10.92 15.84
CA ALA A 35 -7.80 -11.47 16.76
C ALA A 35 -7.60 -10.95 18.20
N GLU A 36 -6.34 -10.72 18.58
CA GLU A 36 -5.95 -10.11 19.85
C GLU A 36 -6.45 -8.66 20.02
N MET A 37 -6.84 -8.00 18.93
CA MET A 37 -7.45 -6.67 18.94
C MET A 37 -8.99 -6.70 18.88
N GLY A 38 -9.59 -7.89 18.90
CA GLY A 38 -11.04 -8.09 18.79
C GLY A 38 -11.53 -8.43 17.37
N GLY A 39 -10.65 -8.40 16.36
CA GLY A 39 -10.98 -8.74 14.97
C GLY A 39 -11.81 -7.71 14.21
N ASP A 40 -12.22 -6.62 14.85
CA ASP A 40 -12.97 -5.49 14.25
C ASP A 40 -12.08 -4.26 13.99
N LYS A 41 -10.92 -4.19 14.67
CA LYS A 41 -9.90 -3.15 14.48
C LYS A 41 -8.81 -3.63 13.53
N HIS A 42 -8.36 -2.75 12.65
CA HIS A 42 -7.26 -3.03 11.74
C HIS A 42 -5.96 -2.32 12.12
N ILE A 43 -4.84 -2.93 11.76
CA ILE A 43 -3.48 -2.36 11.80
C ILE A 43 -3.00 -1.85 10.43
N ALA A 44 -3.86 -1.93 9.42
CA ALA A 44 -3.53 -1.61 8.04
C ALA A 44 -3.10 -0.14 7.86
N GLU A 45 -2.04 0.06 7.08
CA GLU A 45 -1.55 1.37 6.66
C GLU A 45 -1.64 1.48 5.13
N MET A 46 -2.19 2.60 4.65
CA MET A 46 -2.21 2.93 3.22
C MET A 46 -0.91 3.63 2.88
N ALA A 47 -0.04 2.93 2.17
CA ALA A 47 1.27 3.42 1.76
C ALA A 47 1.23 3.86 0.30
N HIS A 48 1.91 4.97 -0.01
CA HIS A 48 2.13 5.39 -1.39
C HIS A 48 3.27 4.61 -2.00
N VAL A 49 3.05 4.04 -3.20
CA VAL A 49 4.12 3.38 -3.96
C VAL A 49 5.12 4.43 -4.42
N ILE A 50 4.65 5.50 -5.07
CA ILE A 50 5.43 6.68 -5.44
C ILE A 50 5.07 7.81 -4.47
N SER A 51 6.10 8.37 -3.84
CA SER A 51 5.92 9.39 -2.81
C SER A 51 5.31 10.70 -3.32
N HIS A 52 4.70 11.44 -2.39
CA HIS A 52 4.08 12.73 -2.66
C HIS A 52 5.10 13.85 -2.97
N GLY A 53 6.17 13.94 -2.16
CA GLY A 53 7.17 15.00 -2.25
C GLY A 53 8.28 14.71 -3.25
N GLU A 54 8.89 15.77 -3.78
CA GLU A 54 10.01 15.70 -4.74
C GLU A 54 11.27 15.03 -4.17
N THR A 55 11.38 15.00 -2.85
CA THR A 55 12.49 14.38 -2.11
C THR A 55 12.13 13.03 -1.50
N GLY A 56 10.92 12.52 -1.75
CA GLY A 56 10.49 11.26 -1.20
C GLY A 56 11.01 10.06 -2.00
N PRO A 57 10.92 8.84 -1.43
CA PRO A 57 11.28 7.62 -2.14
C PRO A 57 10.60 7.52 -3.51
N ARG A 58 11.37 7.08 -4.52
CA ARG A 58 10.86 6.70 -5.86
C ARG A 58 10.21 7.86 -6.64
N TYR A 59 10.46 9.12 -6.26
CA TYR A 59 9.93 10.28 -6.97
C TYR A 59 10.39 10.34 -8.44
N GLU A 60 11.62 9.92 -8.71
CA GLU A 60 12.18 9.86 -10.07
C GLU A 60 11.45 8.90 -11.02
N GLU A 61 10.66 7.97 -10.47
CA GLU A 61 9.84 7.02 -11.23
C GLU A 61 8.41 7.54 -11.46
N ARG A 62 8.10 8.77 -11.04
CA ARG A 62 6.81 9.40 -11.30
C ARG A 62 6.59 9.52 -12.82
N PRO A 63 5.44 9.09 -13.35
CA PRO A 63 5.11 9.27 -14.76
C PRO A 63 5.19 10.74 -15.19
N ALA A 64 5.69 10.97 -16.41
CA ALA A 64 5.67 12.31 -17.00
C ALA A 64 4.22 12.69 -17.36
N GLY A 65 3.63 13.64 -16.62
CA GLY A 65 2.26 14.13 -16.87
C GLY A 65 1.44 14.29 -15.61
N GLU A 66 0.12 14.21 -15.75
CA GLU A 66 -0.81 14.19 -14.61
C GLU A 66 -0.59 12.92 -13.78
N PHE A 67 -0.29 13.11 -12.50
CA PHE A 67 -0.07 12.03 -11.55
C PHE A 67 -0.86 12.31 -10.28
N GLU A 68 -1.92 11.55 -10.08
CA GLU A 68 -2.73 11.62 -8.87
C GLU A 68 -2.09 10.76 -7.79
N VAL A 69 -1.40 11.42 -6.85
CA VAL A 69 -0.64 10.74 -5.77
C VAL A 69 -1.56 9.84 -4.93
N ASP A 70 -2.81 10.26 -4.70
CA ASP A 70 -3.78 9.52 -3.88
C ASP A 70 -4.67 8.58 -4.72
N SER A 71 -4.27 8.27 -5.95
CA SER A 71 -4.95 7.29 -6.80
C SER A 71 -4.89 5.89 -6.19
N PHE A 72 -5.90 5.09 -6.48
CA PHE A 72 -5.95 3.69 -6.04
C PHE A 72 -4.73 2.91 -6.53
N GLU A 73 -4.30 3.18 -7.76
CA GLU A 73 -3.19 2.51 -8.44
C GLU A 73 -1.82 2.87 -7.81
N ASN A 74 -1.72 3.98 -7.09
CA ASN A 74 -0.52 4.39 -6.36
C ASN A 74 -0.55 4.05 -4.86
N LEU A 75 -1.60 3.38 -4.39
CA LEU A 75 -1.76 3.01 -2.98
C LEU A 75 -1.68 1.50 -2.81
N ILE A 76 -1.02 1.08 -1.73
CA ILE A 76 -0.93 -0.32 -1.30
C ILE A 76 -1.25 -0.41 0.19
N LEU A 77 -1.89 -1.51 0.59
CA LEU A 77 -2.28 -1.77 1.97
C LEU A 77 -1.28 -2.72 2.66
N LEU A 78 -0.58 -2.21 3.66
CA LEU A 78 0.50 -2.92 4.34
C LEU A 78 0.27 -3.01 5.85
N CYS A 79 0.92 -3.98 6.50
CA CYS A 79 1.08 -3.93 7.95
C CYS A 79 2.19 -2.92 8.32
N PRO A 80 2.21 -2.40 9.56
CA PRO A 80 3.16 -1.35 9.97
C PRO A 80 4.62 -1.77 9.82
N THR A 81 4.91 -3.05 10.05
CA THR A 81 6.25 -3.63 9.86
C THR A 81 6.69 -3.55 8.41
N CYS A 82 5.84 -3.99 7.47
CA CYS A 82 6.18 -4.00 6.05
C CYS A 82 6.30 -2.59 5.49
N HIS A 83 5.40 -1.69 5.89
CA HIS A 83 5.48 -0.29 5.51
C HIS A 83 6.80 0.33 5.96
N THR A 84 7.19 0.12 7.22
CA THR A 84 8.47 0.62 7.76
C THR A 84 9.69 0.05 7.02
N ILE A 85 9.66 -1.23 6.64
CA ILE A 85 10.76 -1.86 5.89
C ILE A 85 10.91 -1.20 4.52
N ILE A 86 9.80 -1.08 3.77
CA ILE A 86 9.78 -0.51 2.42
C ILE A 86 10.22 0.95 2.40
N ASP A 87 9.81 1.72 3.41
CA ASP A 87 10.21 3.13 3.52
C ASP A 87 11.69 3.31 3.86
N LYS A 88 12.30 2.35 4.57
CA LYS A 88 13.71 2.40 4.96
C LYS A 88 14.67 1.81 3.93
N ASP A 89 14.17 1.01 2.99
CA ASP A 89 14.95 0.36 1.94
C ASP A 89 14.31 0.61 0.57
N PRO A 90 14.35 1.86 0.06
CA PRO A 90 13.74 2.18 -1.23
C PRO A 90 14.41 1.45 -2.41
N ASP A 91 15.71 1.15 -2.31
CA ASP A 91 16.48 0.47 -3.36
C ASP A 91 16.10 -1.01 -3.48
N GLY A 92 15.83 -1.68 -2.35
CA GLY A 92 15.35 -3.06 -2.31
C GLY A 92 13.89 -3.24 -2.73
N TYR A 93 13.10 -2.15 -2.72
CA TYR A 93 11.66 -2.16 -2.99
C TYR A 93 11.28 -1.09 -4.01
N SER A 94 11.67 -1.33 -5.27
CA SER A 94 11.30 -0.46 -6.40
C SER A 94 9.79 -0.57 -6.72
N PRO A 95 9.19 0.42 -7.40
CA PRO A 95 7.82 0.40 -7.90
C PRO A 95 7.52 -0.84 -8.75
N SER A 96 8.47 -1.29 -9.57
CA SER A 96 8.30 -2.53 -10.36
C SER A 96 8.10 -3.77 -9.48
N PHE A 97 8.79 -3.82 -8.33
CA PHE A 97 8.58 -4.86 -7.34
C PHE A 97 7.21 -4.70 -6.67
N THR A 98 6.80 -3.45 -6.40
CA THR A 98 5.58 -3.13 -5.64
C THR A 98 4.28 -3.24 -6.44
N THR A 99 4.31 -3.01 -7.76
CA THR A 99 3.13 -3.09 -8.66
C THR A 99 2.80 -4.51 -9.09
N ILE A 100 3.77 -5.43 -9.13
CA ILE A 100 3.54 -6.87 -9.39
C ILE A 100 2.66 -7.50 -8.30
N PHE A 101 2.51 -6.85 -7.13
CA PHE A 101 1.82 -7.39 -5.98
C PHE A 101 0.29 -7.31 -6.01
N LEU A 102 -0.31 -6.45 -6.85
CA LEU A 102 -1.78 -6.41 -6.98
C LEU A 102 -2.33 -7.69 -7.64
N ASP A 103 -1.59 -8.32 -8.56
CA ASP A 103 -2.05 -9.52 -9.26
C ASP A 103 -1.96 -10.80 -8.40
N VAL A 104 -1.06 -10.84 -7.40
CA VAL A 104 -0.78 -12.06 -6.63
C VAL A 104 -1.78 -12.27 -5.49
N VAL A 105 -2.28 -11.20 -4.85
CA VAL A 105 -3.21 -11.33 -3.72
C VAL A 105 -4.59 -11.84 -4.17
N VAL A 106 -5.06 -11.41 -5.36
CA VAL A 106 -6.30 -11.90 -5.96
C VAL A 106 -6.23 -13.40 -6.24
N MET A 107 -5.07 -13.92 -6.65
CA MET A 107 -4.88 -15.36 -6.92
C MET A 107 -4.77 -16.22 -5.66
N GLN A 108 -4.35 -15.67 -4.52
CA GLN A 108 -4.17 -16.43 -3.28
C GLN A 108 -5.43 -16.51 -2.41
N SER A 109 -6.40 -15.60 -2.54
CA SER A 109 -7.68 -15.68 -1.80
C SER A 109 -8.73 -16.61 -2.45
N MET A 110 -8.44 -17.14 -3.65
CA MET A 110 -9.29 -18.12 -4.35
C MET A 110 -8.94 -19.59 -4.02
N ARG A 111 -8.12 -19.85 -3.00
CA ARG A 111 -7.79 -21.20 -2.52
C ARG A 111 -8.34 -21.46 -1.13
#